data_AF-A0A060CR56-F1
#
_entry.id   AF-A0A060CR56-F1
#
_cell.length_a   1.000
_cell.length_b   1.000
_cell.length_c   1.000
_cell.angle_alpha   90.00
_cell.angle_beta   90.00
_cell.angle_gamma   90.00
#
_symmetry.space_group_name_H-M   'P 1'
#
loop_
_entity.id
_entity.type
_entity.pdbx_description
1 polymer ?
#
loop_
_entity_poly.entity_id
_entity_poly.type
_entity_poly.pdbx_seq_one_letter_code
_entity_poly.pdbx_strand_id
1 'polypeptide(L)'
;GGHGPAVVDLGQETLPAGDGWASWSGTTHPDGREVQAHGTTGGSDADPAQVYVVETWAQLRDALGGAPGSTGTTARTVTEPRIVYVRGEIDAFVAPDGTRLTCDDFASQVTVADTGEPFSMDDYITHYDPAGPWGRRRPERPLEDARAQAAAVQARQTQQHVGSNVTIVGVGATARVV
;
A
#
# COMPACT_ATOMS: atom_id res chain seq x y z
N GLY A 1 25.87 -11.34 35.98
CA GLY A 1 25.21 -10.42 35.03
C GLY A 1 24.85 -11.22 33.79
N GLY A 2 23.57 -11.52 33.61
CA GLY A 2 23.10 -12.24 32.44
C GLY A 2 23.03 -11.29 31.25
N HIS A 3 23.81 -11.55 30.21
CA HIS A 3 23.57 -10.96 28.90
C HIS A 3 22.39 -11.74 28.33
N GLY A 4 21.19 -11.17 28.40
CA GLY A 4 20.08 -11.64 27.57
C GLY A 4 20.51 -11.60 26.09
N PRO A 5 19.85 -12.36 25.20
CA PRO A 5 20.12 -12.25 23.77
C PRO A 5 20.06 -10.77 23.39
N ALA A 6 21.07 -10.31 22.64
CA ALA A 6 21.05 -8.97 22.08
C ALA A 6 19.71 -8.78 21.37
N VAL A 7 18.99 -7.69 21.68
CA VAL A 7 17.77 -7.36 20.97
C VAL A 7 18.18 -7.13 19.53
N VAL A 8 17.78 -8.05 18.66
CA VAL A 8 18.08 -7.96 17.24
C VAL A 8 17.08 -6.99 16.63
N ASP A 9 17.59 -5.90 16.08
CA ASP A 9 16.78 -4.93 15.37
C ASP A 9 16.53 -5.39 13.94
N LEU A 10 15.33 -5.94 13.71
CA LEU A 10 14.91 -6.44 12.40
C LEU A 10 14.89 -5.34 11.32
N GLY A 11 14.79 -4.06 11.71
CA GLY A 11 14.76 -2.96 10.74
C GLY A 11 16.10 -2.74 10.01
N GLN A 12 17.21 -3.14 10.63
CA GLN A 12 18.56 -2.96 10.10
C GLN A 12 19.11 -4.23 9.42
N GLU A 13 18.41 -5.35 9.51
CA GLU A 13 18.84 -6.57 8.85
C GLU A 13 18.77 -6.44 7.31
N THR A 14 19.73 -7.08 6.65
CA THR A 14 19.81 -7.18 5.18
C THR A 14 19.73 -8.63 4.76
N LEU A 15 19.34 -8.88 3.51
CA LEU A 15 19.25 -10.24 2.99
C LEU A 15 20.68 -10.82 2.80
N PRO A 16 21.03 -11.94 3.47
CA PRO A 16 22.37 -12.50 3.37
C PRO A 16 22.71 -12.96 1.94
N ALA A 17 24.00 -12.92 1.59
CA ALA A 17 24.47 -13.46 0.33
C ALA A 17 24.16 -14.96 0.20
N GLY A 18 23.58 -15.36 -0.94
CA GLY A 18 23.18 -16.75 -1.20
C GLY A 18 21.75 -17.09 -0.75
N ASP A 19 21.05 -16.16 -0.11
CA ASP A 19 19.64 -16.33 0.27
C ASP A 19 18.70 -16.00 -0.91
N GLY A 20 18.70 -16.89 -1.90
CA GLY A 20 17.82 -16.80 -3.07
C GLY A 20 18.13 -15.64 -4.03
N TRP A 21 17.22 -15.42 -4.98
CA TRP A 21 17.44 -14.49 -6.10
C TRP A 21 17.63 -13.03 -5.67
N ALA A 22 16.95 -12.60 -4.61
CA ALA A 22 17.03 -11.22 -4.13
C ALA A 22 18.37 -10.89 -3.45
N SER A 23 19.19 -11.89 -3.13
CA SER A 23 20.56 -11.73 -2.61
C SER A 23 21.61 -11.61 -3.70
N TRP A 24 21.23 -11.84 -4.96
CA TRP A 24 22.18 -11.88 -6.07
C TRP A 24 22.81 -10.51 -6.32
N SER A 25 24.12 -10.51 -6.55
CA SER A 25 24.89 -9.34 -6.93
C SER A 25 25.75 -9.65 -8.15
N GLY A 26 25.80 -8.75 -9.11
CA GLY A 26 26.57 -8.93 -10.33
C GLY A 26 26.05 -8.08 -11.49
N THR A 27 26.70 -8.23 -12.64
CA THR A 27 26.34 -7.52 -13.86
C THR A 27 25.14 -8.19 -14.54
N THR A 28 24.06 -7.43 -14.76
CA THR A 28 22.85 -7.87 -15.45
C THR A 28 22.53 -6.96 -16.63
N HIS A 29 21.68 -7.42 -17.57
CA HIS A 29 21.34 -6.68 -18.80
C HIS A 29 19.82 -6.49 -19.03
N PRO A 30 19.06 -5.90 -18.07
CA PRO A 30 17.65 -5.59 -18.31
C PRO A 30 17.50 -4.64 -19.50
N ASP A 31 16.56 -4.95 -20.40
CA ASP A 31 16.29 -4.18 -21.62
C ASP A 31 17.54 -3.89 -22.48
N GLY A 32 18.53 -4.80 -22.43
CA GLY A 32 19.79 -4.68 -23.17
C GLY A 32 20.79 -3.67 -22.59
N ARG A 33 20.56 -3.14 -21.39
CA ARG A 33 21.46 -2.19 -20.71
C ARG A 33 22.20 -2.87 -19.58
N GLU A 34 23.53 -2.74 -19.55
CA GLU A 34 24.34 -3.20 -18.43
C GLU A 34 23.98 -2.43 -17.14
N VAL A 35 23.61 -3.17 -16.10
CA VAL A 35 23.28 -2.65 -14.77
C VAL A 35 24.00 -3.51 -13.75
N GLN A 36 24.64 -2.87 -12.78
CA GLN A 36 25.16 -3.55 -11.60
C GLN A 36 24.01 -3.82 -10.62
N ALA A 37 23.67 -5.07 -10.39
CA ALA A 37 22.76 -5.45 -9.33
C ALA A 37 23.50 -5.57 -8.00
N HIS A 38 22.80 -5.16 -6.94
CA HIS A 38 23.20 -5.31 -5.56
C HIS A 38 22.18 -6.20 -4.85
N GLY A 39 22.61 -6.92 -3.82
CA GLY A 39 21.70 -7.68 -2.96
C GLY A 39 20.70 -6.75 -2.24
N THR A 40 19.65 -7.34 -1.67
CA THR A 40 18.60 -6.57 -1.00
C THR A 40 19.04 -6.07 0.38
N THR A 41 19.23 -4.76 0.51
CA THR A 41 19.56 -4.09 1.77
C THR A 41 18.39 -3.28 2.36
N GLY A 42 17.33 -3.05 1.57
CA GLY A 42 16.19 -2.25 2.03
C GLY A 42 16.63 -0.87 2.49
N GLY A 43 16.18 -0.47 3.67
CA GLY A 43 16.54 0.79 4.32
C GLY A 43 17.63 0.69 5.37
N SER A 44 18.48 -0.35 5.36
CA SER A 44 19.50 -0.57 6.41
C SER A 44 20.43 0.62 6.65
N ASP A 45 20.64 1.45 5.63
CA ASP A 45 21.50 2.65 5.67
C ASP A 45 20.72 3.94 6.06
N ALA A 46 19.50 3.80 6.59
CA ALA A 46 18.68 4.94 6.99
C ALA A 46 19.39 5.81 8.04
N ASP A 47 19.40 7.13 7.79
CA ASP A 47 19.76 8.11 8.81
C ASP A 47 18.77 8.00 10.00
N PRO A 48 19.17 8.27 11.26
CA PRO A 48 18.27 8.27 12.39
C PRO A 48 16.98 9.10 12.20
N ALA A 49 17.01 10.17 11.40
CA ALA A 49 15.84 10.97 11.06
C ALA A 49 14.87 10.29 10.07
N GLN A 50 15.29 9.20 9.42
CA GLN A 50 14.53 8.37 8.47
C GLN A 50 14.06 7.05 9.09
N VAL A 51 14.07 6.96 10.41
CA VAL A 51 13.56 5.82 11.17
C VAL A 51 12.24 6.20 11.82
N TYR A 52 11.17 5.49 11.46
CA TYR A 52 9.80 5.81 11.88
C TYR A 52 9.17 4.66 12.64
N VAL A 53 8.39 4.98 13.66
CA VAL A 53 7.40 4.06 14.24
C VAL A 53 6.02 4.58 13.88
N VAL A 54 5.20 3.71 13.28
CA VAL A 54 3.88 4.07 12.77
C VAL A 54 2.79 3.19 13.38
N GLU A 55 1.68 3.81 13.73
CA GLU A 55 0.52 3.21 14.38
C GLU A 55 -0.78 3.51 13.60
N THR A 56 -0.74 4.39 12.60
CA THR A 56 -1.90 4.75 11.78
C THR A 56 -1.58 4.73 10.29
N TRP A 57 -2.63 4.66 9.46
CA TRP A 57 -2.49 4.66 8.01
C TRP A 57 -1.85 5.97 7.51
N ALA A 58 -2.24 7.12 8.06
CA ALA A 58 -1.64 8.41 7.73
C ALA A 58 -0.14 8.45 8.06
N GLN A 59 0.25 7.97 9.24
CA GLN A 59 1.67 7.90 9.63
C GLN A 59 2.48 7.00 8.70
N LEU A 60 1.94 5.84 8.30
CA LEU A 60 2.59 4.96 7.33
C LEU A 60 2.78 5.66 5.98
N ARG A 61 1.77 6.38 5.48
CA ARG A 61 1.87 7.11 4.20
C ARG A 61 2.91 8.22 4.26
N ASP A 62 2.95 8.98 5.35
CA ASP A 62 3.92 10.06 5.55
C ASP A 62 5.35 9.51 5.68
N ALA A 63 5.51 8.43 6.45
CA ALA A 63 6.78 7.73 6.60
C ALA A 63 7.28 7.12 5.28
N LEU A 64 6.41 6.74 4.34
CA LEU A 64 6.82 6.24 3.03
C LEU A 64 7.01 7.37 2.02
N GLY A 65 6.18 8.41 2.07
CA GLY A 65 6.20 9.53 1.13
C GLY A 65 7.18 10.64 1.45
N GLY A 66 7.77 10.68 2.65
CA GLY A 66 8.90 11.58 2.95
C GLY A 66 8.50 12.90 3.59
N ALA A 67 7.20 13.16 3.69
CA ALA A 67 6.67 14.39 4.24
C ALA A 67 5.25 14.18 4.77
N PRO A 68 4.79 15.04 5.70
CA PRO A 68 3.39 15.06 6.13
C PRO A 68 2.41 15.29 4.97
N GLY A 69 1.26 14.61 5.00
CA GLY A 69 0.24 14.71 3.97
C GLY A 69 0.59 13.95 2.68
N SER A 70 1.48 12.96 2.77
CA SER A 70 1.88 12.16 1.62
C SER A 70 0.73 11.33 1.08
N THR A 71 0.73 11.17 -0.24
CA THR A 71 -0.25 10.35 -0.95
C THR A 71 0.31 8.98 -1.29
N GLY A 72 -0.59 8.06 -1.68
CA GLY A 72 -0.23 6.73 -2.17
C GLY A 72 0.89 6.74 -3.21
N THR A 73 0.99 7.78 -4.03
CA THR A 73 1.95 7.87 -5.13
C THR A 73 3.24 8.60 -4.80
N THR A 74 3.28 9.40 -3.72
CA THR A 74 4.45 10.25 -3.37
C THR A 74 5.70 9.40 -3.15
N ALA A 75 5.55 8.22 -2.53
CA ALA A 75 6.66 7.32 -2.22
C ALA A 75 7.44 6.82 -3.45
N ARG A 76 6.84 6.83 -4.66
CA ARG A 76 7.51 6.29 -5.86
C ARG A 76 8.77 7.04 -6.26
N THR A 77 8.90 8.30 -5.86
CA THR A 77 10.06 9.14 -6.19
C THR A 77 10.98 9.36 -5.00
N VAL A 78 10.69 8.76 -3.85
CA VAL A 78 11.53 8.84 -2.65
C VAL A 78 12.56 7.72 -2.70
N THR A 79 13.84 8.09 -2.59
CA THR A 79 14.97 7.15 -2.68
C THR A 79 15.90 7.20 -1.48
N GLU A 80 15.70 8.15 -0.56
CA GLU A 80 16.43 8.18 0.72
C GLU A 80 16.17 6.87 1.47
N PRO A 81 17.19 6.17 2.03
CA PRO A 81 16.99 4.96 2.82
C PRO A 81 16.14 5.19 4.07
N ARG A 82 15.18 4.29 4.36
CA ARG A 82 14.22 4.48 5.47
C ARG A 82 13.82 3.17 6.13
N ILE A 83 13.62 3.21 7.43
CA ILE A 83 13.10 2.09 8.22
C ILE A 83 11.75 2.49 8.81
N VAL A 84 10.74 1.66 8.61
CA VAL A 84 9.37 1.87 9.11
C VAL A 84 8.96 0.69 9.97
N TYR A 85 8.86 0.93 11.28
CA TYR A 85 8.35 -0.02 12.26
C TYR A 85 6.83 0.12 12.40
N VAL A 86 6.10 -0.92 12.04
CA VAL A 86 4.64 -0.99 12.22
C VAL A 86 4.32 -1.50 13.62
N ARG A 87 3.67 -0.68 14.44
CA ARG A 87 3.22 -1.09 15.78
C ARG A 87 1.70 -1.23 15.83
N GLY A 88 1.24 -2.39 16.26
CA GLY A 88 -0.19 -2.66 16.40
C GLY A 88 -0.89 -2.89 15.06
N GLU A 89 -2.15 -2.46 14.95
CA GLU A 89 -2.95 -2.56 13.73
C GLU A 89 -2.97 -1.22 13.01
N ILE A 90 -2.65 -1.24 11.73
CA ILE A 90 -2.86 -0.12 10.81
C ILE A 90 -3.98 -0.51 9.84
N ASP A 91 -5.10 0.18 9.91
CA ASP A 91 -6.26 -0.06 9.05
C ASP A 91 -6.34 0.97 7.92
N ALA A 92 -6.21 0.49 6.68
CA ALA A 92 -6.18 1.36 5.49
C ALA A 92 -7.54 1.99 5.18
N PHE A 93 -8.63 1.49 5.76
CA PHE A 93 -9.98 2.03 5.66
C PHE A 93 -10.30 3.03 6.79
N VAL A 94 -9.33 3.43 7.60
CA VAL A 94 -9.52 4.52 8.57
C VAL A 94 -9.12 5.86 7.95
N ALA A 95 -10.03 6.82 8.01
CA ALA A 95 -9.83 8.20 7.57
C ALA A 95 -8.91 8.97 8.55
N PRO A 96 -8.33 10.12 8.16
CA PRO A 96 -7.42 10.89 9.02
C PRO A 96 -8.01 11.34 10.36
N ASP A 97 -9.33 11.44 10.45
CA ASP A 97 -10.06 11.80 11.68
C ASP A 97 -10.36 10.58 12.59
N GLY A 98 -9.93 9.37 12.19
CA GLY A 98 -10.19 8.12 12.90
C GLY A 98 -11.49 7.42 12.49
N THR A 99 -12.27 7.98 11.57
CA THR A 99 -13.51 7.36 11.09
C THR A 99 -13.21 6.11 10.27
N ARG A 100 -13.85 4.99 10.61
CA ARG A 100 -13.81 3.78 9.78
C ARG A 100 -14.73 3.94 8.57
N LEU A 101 -14.16 3.81 7.38
CA LEU A 101 -14.84 3.85 6.10
C LEU A 101 -15.32 2.45 5.70
N THR A 102 -16.36 2.42 4.89
CA THR A 102 -16.97 1.24 4.27
C THR A 102 -16.89 1.32 2.75
N CYS A 103 -17.22 0.23 2.06
CA CYS A 103 -17.37 0.26 0.61
C CYS A 103 -18.41 1.29 0.15
N ASP A 104 -19.50 1.45 0.92
CA ASP A 104 -20.58 2.39 0.61
C ASP A 104 -20.14 3.85 0.78
N ASP A 105 -19.26 4.14 1.74
CA ASP A 105 -18.66 5.47 1.90
C ASP A 105 -17.81 5.87 0.69
N PHE A 106 -17.17 4.92 0.01
CA PHE A 106 -16.46 5.18 -1.25
C PHE A 106 -17.41 5.24 -2.45
N ALA A 107 -18.39 4.35 -2.50
CA ALA A 107 -19.37 4.25 -3.59
C ALA A 107 -20.22 5.51 -3.71
N SER A 108 -20.71 6.02 -2.57
CA SER A 108 -21.59 7.19 -2.51
C SER A 108 -20.93 8.50 -2.96
N GLN A 109 -19.60 8.53 -3.09
CA GLN A 109 -18.86 9.68 -3.65
C GLN A 109 -18.93 9.77 -5.17
N VAL A 110 -19.45 8.73 -5.84
CA VAL A 110 -19.53 8.65 -7.29
C VAL A 110 -20.98 8.77 -7.72
N THR A 111 -21.26 9.69 -8.65
CA THR A 111 -22.59 9.86 -9.24
C THR A 111 -22.71 9.07 -10.54
N VAL A 112 -23.83 8.37 -10.73
CA VAL A 112 -24.16 7.70 -11.98
C VAL A 112 -24.71 8.72 -12.97
N ALA A 113 -24.06 8.85 -14.13
CA ALA A 113 -24.27 9.98 -15.06
C ALA A 113 -25.72 10.17 -15.53
N ASP A 114 -26.46 9.09 -15.77
CA ASP A 114 -27.80 9.17 -16.35
C ASP A 114 -28.90 9.36 -15.29
N THR A 115 -28.64 9.01 -14.04
CA THR A 115 -29.62 9.09 -12.94
C THR A 115 -29.40 10.29 -12.04
N GLY A 116 -28.15 10.78 -11.93
CA GLY A 116 -27.78 11.80 -10.95
C GLY A 116 -27.71 11.27 -9.52
N GLU A 117 -27.93 9.97 -9.32
CA GLU A 117 -27.92 9.32 -8.01
C GLU A 117 -26.51 8.79 -7.67
N PRO A 118 -26.18 8.67 -6.38
CA PRO A 118 -24.95 7.99 -5.95
C PRO A 118 -24.90 6.53 -6.42
N PHE A 119 -23.69 6.04 -6.71
CA PHE A 119 -23.48 4.65 -7.06
C PHE A 119 -23.76 3.73 -5.85
N SER A 120 -24.50 2.65 -6.09
CA SER A 120 -24.73 1.56 -5.14
C SER A 120 -24.36 0.22 -5.77
N MET A 121 -23.73 -0.66 -4.99
CA MET A 121 -23.42 -2.03 -5.44
C MET A 121 -24.71 -2.86 -5.63
N ASP A 122 -25.77 -2.59 -4.86
CA ASP A 122 -27.03 -3.31 -4.99
C ASP A 122 -27.74 -3.00 -6.32
N ASP A 123 -27.69 -1.74 -6.75
CA ASP A 123 -28.22 -1.32 -8.06
C ASP A 123 -27.42 -1.95 -9.20
N TYR A 124 -26.08 -2.01 -9.04
CA TYR A 124 -25.20 -2.68 -9.99
C TYR A 124 -25.56 -4.17 -10.14
N ILE A 125 -25.67 -4.90 -9.02
CA ILE A 125 -25.98 -6.33 -9.00
C ILE A 125 -27.36 -6.58 -9.61
N THR A 126 -28.35 -5.76 -9.26
CA THR A 126 -29.71 -5.88 -9.77
C THR A 126 -29.77 -5.63 -11.29
N HIS A 127 -29.08 -4.59 -11.77
CA HIS A 127 -29.10 -4.24 -13.18
C HIS A 127 -28.38 -5.27 -14.06
N TYR A 128 -27.25 -5.82 -13.59
CA TYR A 128 -26.44 -6.79 -14.34
C TYR A 128 -26.68 -8.25 -13.93
N ASP A 129 -27.81 -8.58 -13.30
CA ASP A 129 -28.16 -9.95 -12.95
C ASP A 129 -28.14 -10.85 -14.22
N PRO A 130 -27.29 -11.90 -14.26
CA PRO A 130 -27.20 -12.78 -15.42
C PRO A 130 -28.48 -13.61 -15.67
N ALA A 131 -29.35 -13.77 -14.66
CA ALA A 131 -30.67 -14.38 -14.81
C ALA A 131 -31.75 -13.36 -15.24
N GLY A 132 -31.44 -12.08 -15.13
CA GLY A 132 -32.32 -10.98 -15.50
C GLY A 132 -32.24 -10.59 -16.99
N PRO A 133 -32.88 -9.47 -17.36
CA PRO A 133 -32.92 -8.98 -18.75
C PRO A 133 -31.54 -8.63 -19.35
N TRP A 134 -30.54 -8.39 -18.50
CA TRP A 134 -29.19 -8.11 -18.97
C TRP A 134 -28.55 -9.33 -19.65
N GLY A 135 -28.78 -10.51 -19.06
CA GLY A 135 -28.14 -11.76 -19.44
C GLY A 135 -26.64 -11.74 -19.16
N ARG A 136 -25.88 -12.56 -19.91
CA ARG A 136 -24.42 -12.75 -19.68
C ARG A 136 -23.55 -11.80 -20.50
N ARG A 137 -24.10 -10.66 -20.93
CA ARG A 137 -23.35 -9.63 -21.65
C ARG A 137 -22.40 -8.93 -20.68
N ARG A 138 -21.30 -8.39 -21.19
CA ARG A 138 -20.35 -7.62 -20.37
C ARG A 138 -21.07 -6.40 -19.77
N PRO A 139 -20.95 -6.12 -18.46
CA PRO A 139 -21.43 -4.86 -17.90
C PRO A 139 -20.84 -3.68 -18.64
N GLU A 140 -21.66 -2.67 -18.90
CA GLU A 140 -21.29 -1.46 -19.62
C GLU A 140 -21.96 -0.25 -18.99
N ARG A 141 -21.37 0.91 -19.16
CA ARG A 141 -21.89 2.23 -18.78
C ARG A 141 -23.43 2.40 -18.80
N PRO A 142 -24.00 3.21 -17.89
CA PRO A 142 -23.30 4.11 -16.96
C PRO A 142 -22.85 3.48 -15.62
N LEU A 143 -23.48 2.39 -15.17
CA LEU A 143 -23.20 1.81 -13.84
C LEU A 143 -21.81 1.16 -13.76
N GLU A 144 -21.32 0.53 -14.83
CA GLU A 144 -19.94 -0.01 -14.85
C GLU A 144 -18.87 1.07 -14.77
N ASP A 145 -19.07 2.22 -15.43
CA ASP A 145 -18.15 3.34 -15.31
C ASP A 145 -18.14 3.89 -13.88
N ALA A 146 -19.31 3.99 -13.24
CA ALA A 146 -19.44 4.41 -11.85
C ALA A 146 -18.79 3.42 -10.88
N ARG A 147 -18.96 2.10 -11.08
CA ARG A 147 -18.28 1.06 -10.29
C ARG A 147 -16.76 1.17 -10.40
N ALA A 148 -16.23 1.39 -11.61
CA ALA A 148 -14.80 1.58 -11.82
C ALA A 148 -14.27 2.84 -11.13
N GLN A 149 -15.03 3.94 -11.15
CA GLN A 149 -14.69 5.16 -10.42
C GLN A 149 -14.73 4.95 -8.91
N ALA A 150 -15.72 4.25 -8.37
CA ALA A 150 -15.83 3.94 -6.94
C ALA A 150 -14.65 3.08 -6.47
N ALA A 151 -14.25 2.08 -7.27
CA ALA A 151 -13.04 1.30 -7.01
C ALA A 151 -11.78 2.18 -7.01
N ALA A 152 -11.69 3.19 -7.89
CA ALA A 152 -10.59 4.14 -7.90
C ALA A 152 -10.59 5.07 -6.67
N VAL A 153 -11.77 5.46 -6.15
CA VAL A 153 -11.89 6.19 -4.88
C VAL A 153 -11.32 5.36 -3.74
N GLN A 154 -11.78 4.12 -3.59
CA GLN A 154 -11.26 3.19 -2.58
C GLN A 154 -9.75 2.99 -2.73
N ALA A 155 -9.25 2.77 -3.94
CA ALA A 155 -7.82 2.58 -4.19
C ALA A 155 -6.98 3.78 -3.75
N ARG A 156 -7.46 5.02 -3.91
CA ARG A 156 -6.74 6.23 -3.42
C ARG A 156 -6.60 6.25 -1.89
N GLN A 157 -7.58 5.70 -1.19
CA GLN A 157 -7.53 5.53 0.25
C GLN A 157 -6.58 4.39 0.62
N THR A 158 -6.77 3.19 0.05
CA THR A 158 -6.17 1.96 0.58
C THR A 158 -4.85 1.54 -0.05
N GLN A 159 -4.50 2.04 -1.23
CA GLN A 159 -3.23 1.70 -1.87
C GLN A 159 -2.13 2.67 -1.49
N GLN A 160 -0.97 2.12 -1.12
CA GLN A 160 0.23 2.85 -0.80
C GLN A 160 1.42 2.22 -1.53
N HIS A 161 2.17 3.02 -2.28
CA HIS A 161 3.42 2.57 -2.87
C HIS A 161 4.53 2.53 -1.84
N VAL A 162 5.47 1.62 -2.03
CA VAL A 162 6.74 1.59 -1.31
C VAL A 162 7.83 2.02 -2.28
N GLY A 163 8.61 3.03 -1.90
CA GLY A 163 9.72 3.53 -2.70
C GLY A 163 10.94 2.61 -2.67
N SER A 164 12.03 3.06 -3.27
CA SER A 164 13.32 2.37 -3.17
C SER A 164 13.90 2.51 -1.76
N ASN A 165 14.78 1.57 -1.37
CA ASN A 165 15.57 1.63 -0.14
C ASN A 165 14.73 1.71 1.15
N VAL A 166 13.64 0.93 1.22
CA VAL A 166 12.75 0.91 2.40
C VAL A 166 12.77 -0.47 3.07
N THR A 167 12.90 -0.48 4.39
CA THR A 167 12.58 -1.64 5.23
C THR A 167 11.29 -1.36 6.00
N ILE A 168 10.28 -2.23 5.87
CA ILE A 168 9.04 -2.18 6.68
C ILE A 168 8.98 -3.45 7.52
N VAL A 169 8.92 -3.29 8.84
CA VAL A 169 8.94 -4.44 9.77
C VAL A 169 7.90 -4.26 10.88
N GLY A 170 7.32 -5.37 11.32
CA GLY A 170 6.37 -5.39 12.44
C GLY A 170 7.07 -5.34 13.79
N VAL A 171 6.54 -4.56 14.73
CA VAL A 171 6.97 -4.55 16.13
C VAL A 171 6.22 -5.62 16.91
N GLY A 172 6.97 -6.58 17.46
CA GLY A 172 6.40 -7.70 18.22
C GLY A 172 5.54 -8.62 17.35
N ALA A 173 4.72 -9.46 18.00
CA ALA A 173 3.98 -10.53 17.32
C ALA A 173 2.60 -10.11 16.77
N THR A 174 2.16 -8.86 17.01
CA THR A 174 0.78 -8.42 16.73
C THR A 174 0.67 -7.37 15.64
N ALA A 175 1.79 -6.95 15.06
CA ALA A 175 1.83 -5.96 13.99
C ALA A 175 1.05 -6.47 12.77
N ARG A 176 0.13 -5.66 12.25
CA ARG A 176 -0.67 -5.98 11.05
C ARG A 176 -1.11 -4.73 10.32
N VAL A 177 -1.24 -4.87 9.00
CA VAL A 177 -1.88 -3.89 8.12
C VAL A 177 -3.13 -4.56 7.56
N VAL A 178 -4.29 -3.93 7.70
CA VAL A 178 -5.61 -4.47 7.34
C VAL A 178 -6.37 -3.57 6.38
#